data_AF-A0A7J3ANM6-F1
#
_entry.id   AF-A0A7J3ANM6-F1
#
_cell.length_a   1.000
_cell.length_b   1.000
_cell.length_c   1.000
_cell.angle_alpha   90.00
_cell.angle_beta   90.00
_cell.angle_gamma   90.00
#
_symmetry.space_group_name_H-M   'P 1'
#
loop_
_entity.id
_entity.type
_entity.pdbx_description
1 polymer ?
#
loop_
_entity_poly.entity_id
_entity_poly.type
_entity_poly.pdbx_seq_one_letter_code
_entity_poly.pdbx_strand_id
1 'polypeptide(L)' 'EGDMYRDFLENVKKSFLSVKAHNPKASRSTSSEIYVVAKGFIGRQPPAFI' A
#
# COMPACT_ATOMS: atom_id res chain seq x y z
N GLU A 1 8.48 -12.76 0.02
CA GLU A 1 7.85 -11.43 0.11
C GLU A 1 8.73 -10.58 1.00
N GLY A 2 9.05 -9.34 0.60
CA GLY A 2 9.96 -8.51 1.39
C GLY A 2 9.27 -7.98 2.64
N ASP A 3 9.86 -8.16 3.82
CA ASP A 3 9.27 -7.79 5.12
C ASP A 3 8.78 -6.32 5.16
N MET A 4 9.45 -5.42 4.44
CA MET A 4 9.09 -4.00 4.37
C MET A 4 7.81 -3.70 3.57
N TYR A 5 7.33 -4.62 2.74
CA TYR A 5 6.14 -4.41 1.92
C TYR A 5 4.88 -4.27 2.76
N ARG A 6 4.76 -5.07 3.83
CA ARG A 6 3.60 -5.05 4.72
C ARG A 6 3.48 -3.71 5.44
N ASP A 7 4.58 -3.22 6.01
CA ASP A 7 4.61 -1.94 6.73
C ASP A 7 4.34 -0.76 5.80
N PHE A 8 4.89 -0.80 4.59
CA PHE A 8 4.57 0.20 3.56
C PHE A 8 3.07 0.21 3.25
N LEU A 9 2.48 -0.95 2.98
CA LEU A 9 1.06 -1.07 2.65
C LEU A 9 0.16 -0.57 3.79
N GLU A 10 0.51 -0.88 5.04
CA GLU A 10 -0.22 -0.39 6.22
C GLU A 10 -0.14 1.13 6.36
N ASN A 11 1.00 1.74 6.06
CA ASN A 11 1.13 3.20 6.09
C ASN A 11 0.32 3.89 4.98
N VAL A 12 0.26 3.29 3.79
CA VAL A 12 -0.60 3.77 2.70
C VAL A 12 -2.07 3.66 3.11
N LYS A 13 -2.53 2.54 3.68
CA LYS A 13 -3.92 2.39 4.13
C LYS A 13 -4.40 3.45 5.12
N LYS A 14 -3.51 3.98 5.98
CA LYS A 14 -3.85 5.04 6.92
C LYS A 14 -4.16 6.39 6.27
N SER A 15 -3.73 6.59 5.02
CA SER A 15 -3.79 7.90 4.35
C SER A 15 -4.77 7.95 3.18
N PHE A 16 -5.44 6.85 2.85
CA PHE A 16 -6.34 6.73 1.70
C PHE A 16 -7.61 5.96 2.04
N LEU A 17 -8.75 6.37 1.48
CA LEU A 17 -10.04 5.69 1.67
C LEU A 17 -10.06 4.27 1.09
N SER A 18 -9.27 4.01 0.05
CA SER A 18 -9.20 2.70 -0.59
C SER A 18 -7.80 2.42 -1.09
N VAL A 19 -7.27 1.24 -0.77
CA VAL A 19 -5.95 0.76 -1.22
C VAL A 19 -6.11 -0.66 -1.75
N LYS A 20 -5.61 -0.91 -2.96
CA LYS A 20 -5.56 -2.23 -3.58
C LYS A 20 -4.15 -2.54 -4.03
N ALA A 21 -3.63 -3.68 -3.58
CA ALA A 21 -2.39 -4.23 -4.07
C ALA A 21 -2.66 -5.22 -5.20
N HIS A 22 -1.92 -5.09 -6.29
CA HIS A 22 -1.95 -6.00 -7.42
C HIS A 22 -0.57 -6.61 -7.59
N ASN A 23 -0.50 -7.92 -7.41
CA ASN A 23 0.60 -8.72 -7.90
C ASN A 23 0.19 -9.24 -9.28
N PRO A 24 0.66 -8.64 -10.39
CA PRO A 24 0.27 -9.09 -11.71
C PRO A 24 0.69 -10.54 -11.89
N LYS A 25 -0.27 -11.43 -12.17
CA LYS A 25 -0.02 -12.86 -12.44
C LYS A 25 0.76 -13.10 -13.75
N ALA A 26 1.24 -12.05 -14.41
CA ALA A 26 1.87 -12.11 -15.72
C ALA A 26 3.08 -11.18 -15.79
N SER A 27 4.27 -11.70 -15.50
CA SER A 27 5.36 -11.86 -16.47
C SER A 27 6.68 -12.04 -15.69
N ARG A 28 7.31 -13.21 -15.85
CA ARG A 28 8.56 -13.65 -15.20
C ARG A 28 8.43 -14.00 -13.71
N SER A 29 8.70 -15.26 -13.39
CA SER A 29 8.87 -15.79 -12.03
C SER A 29 10.07 -15.19 -11.27
N THR A 30 10.65 -14.08 -11.75
CA THR A 30 11.87 -13.45 -11.25
C THR A 30 11.70 -11.97 -10.92
N SER A 31 10.51 -11.38 -11.16
CA SER A 31 10.27 -9.97 -10.87
C SER A 31 9.62 -9.79 -9.49
N SER A 32 10.17 -8.88 -8.68
CA SER A 32 9.68 -8.53 -7.34
C SER A 32 8.74 -7.31 -7.34
N GLU A 33 8.18 -6.98 -8.51
CA GLU A 33 7.34 -5.79 -8.69
C GLU A 33 5.95 -5.96 -8.07
N ILE A 34 5.52 -4.95 -7.32
CA ILE A 34 4.19 -4.90 -6.70
C ILE A 34 3.58 -3.55 -7.00
N TYR A 35 2.34 -3.55 -7.51
CA TYR A 35 1.60 -2.32 -7.80
C TYR A 35 0.62 -2.04 -6.66
N VAL A 36 0.68 -0.82 -6.10
CA VAL A 36 -0.26 -0.36 -5.06
C VAL A 36 -1.08 0.79 -5.62
N VAL A 37 -2.39 0.58 -5.77
CA VAL A 37 -3.35 1.58 -6.25
C VAL A 37 -4.11 2.12 -5.05
N ALA A 38 -3.88 3.40 -4.72
CA ALA A 38 -4.51 4.08 -3.60
C ALA A 38 -5.41 5.23 -4.11
N LYS A 39 -6.63 5.35 -3.56
CA LYS A 39 -7.65 6.32 -3.98
C LYS A 39 -8.24 7.06 -2.78
N GLY A 40 -8.58 8.33 -2.99
CA GLY A 40 -9.18 9.19 -1.97
C GLY A 40 -8.19 9.51 -0.86
N PHE A 41 -7.14 10.26 -1.18
CA PHE A 41 -6.16 10.72 -0.20
C PHE A 41 -6.84 11.60 0.85
N ILE A 42 -6.71 11.25 2.13
CA ILE A 42 -7.34 11.94 3.27
C ILE A 42 -6.31 12.73 4.11
N GLY A 43 -5.05 12.76 3.69
CA GLY A 43 -3.96 13.33 4.48
C GLY A 43 -3.55 12.42 5.64
N ARG A 44 -2.43 12.77 6.29
CA ARG A 44 -2.03 12.12 7.54
C ARG A 44 -3.01 12.58 8.61
N GLN A 45 -3.82 11.68 9.17
CA GLN A 45 -4.57 12.01 10.39
C GLN A 45 -3.57 12.54 11.43
N PRO A 46 -3.74 13.76 11.96
CA PRO A 46 -3.03 14.15 13.16
C PRO A 46 -3.36 13.11 14.24
N PRO A 47 -2.43 12.80 15.16
CA PRO A 47 -2.80 12.04 16.34
C PRO A 47 -4.01 12.74 16.97
N ALA A 48 -5.10 12.01 17.20
CA ALA A 48 -6.21 12.56 17.97
C ALA A 48 -5.66 12.92 19.35
N PHE A 49 -5.51 14.23 19.61
CA PHE A 49 -5.26 14.71 20.96
C PHE A 49 -6.58 14.51 21.73
N ILE A 50 -6.59 13.50 22.59
CA ILE A 50 -7.62 13.29 23.62
C ILE A 50 -7.06 13.79 24.94
#